data_AF-A0A1H3GJ09-F1
#
_entry.id   AF-A0A1H3GJ09-F1
#
_cell.length_a   1.000
_cell.length_b   1.000
_cell.length_c   1.000
_cell.angle_alpha   90.00
_cell.angle_beta   90.00
_cell.angle_gamma   90.00
#
_symmetry.space_group_name_H-M   'P 1'
#
loop_
_entity.id
_entity.type
_entity.pdbx_description
1 polymer ?
#
loop_
_entity_poly.entity_id
_entity_poly.type
_entity_poly.pdbx_seq_one_letter_code
_entity_poly.pdbx_strand_id
1 'polypeptide(L)'
;MKTITSSNISGPLLVLLLAIVALAAGCVPISPRLDARFGEAVSIAKAQQTINPQASLNTEPVKGINGQAGDAIFDNYRNSFRHPAAPLRSLVNVGTTGGSGGGVGSGQGSSGN
;
A
#
# COMPACT_ATOMS: atom_id res chain seq x y z
N MET A 1 17.55 -41.52 -46.87
CA MET A 1 17.80 -40.18 -46.29
C MET A 1 17.04 -39.16 -47.14
N LYS A 2 15.96 -38.59 -46.61
CA LYS A 2 15.11 -37.62 -47.34
C LYS A 2 15.52 -36.22 -46.89
N THR A 3 16.11 -35.47 -47.81
CA THR A 3 16.53 -34.08 -47.64
C THR A 3 15.29 -33.19 -47.50
N ILE A 4 15.12 -32.61 -46.31
CA ILE A 4 14.05 -31.66 -46.02
C ILE A 4 14.43 -30.34 -46.69
N THR A 5 13.60 -29.97 -47.66
CA THR A 5 13.73 -28.79 -48.51
C THR A 5 13.52 -27.53 -47.67
N SER A 6 14.53 -26.67 -47.58
CA SER A 6 14.43 -25.34 -46.98
C SER A 6 13.48 -24.49 -47.81
N SER A 7 12.25 -24.31 -47.35
CA SER A 7 11.27 -23.41 -47.95
C SER A 7 11.66 -21.96 -47.65
N ASN A 8 11.93 -21.19 -48.70
CA ASN A 8 12.16 -19.74 -48.66
C ASN A 8 11.14 -19.04 -47.74
N ILE A 9 11.60 -18.66 -46.54
CA ILE A 9 10.85 -17.82 -45.62
C ILE A 9 10.77 -16.44 -46.28
N SER A 10 9.66 -16.18 -46.96
CA SER A 10 9.41 -14.92 -47.65
C SER A 10 9.63 -13.73 -46.70
N GLY A 11 10.36 -12.72 -47.17
CA GLY A 11 10.66 -11.49 -46.43
C GLY A 11 9.50 -10.90 -45.61
N PRO A 12 8.24 -10.85 -46.11
CA PRO A 12 7.12 -10.34 -45.31
C PRO A 12 6.77 -11.21 -44.10
N LEU A 13 6.97 -12.53 -44.17
CA LEU A 13 6.69 -13.44 -43.06
C LEU A 13 7.72 -13.27 -41.93
N LEU A 14 8.98 -12.98 -42.27
CA LEU A 14 10.03 -12.67 -41.28
C LEU A 14 9.77 -11.31 -40.59
N VAL A 15 9.35 -10.30 -41.36
CA VAL A 15 9.00 -8.97 -40.82
C VAL A 15 7.78 -9.06 -39.90
N LEU A 16 6.77 -9.85 -40.27
CA LEU A 16 5.59 -10.08 -39.42
C LEU A 16 5.95 -10.78 -38.11
N LEU A 17 6.83 -11.79 -38.16
CA LEU A 17 7.30 -12.50 -36.96
C LEU A 17 8.08 -11.56 -36.03
N LEU A 18 8.96 -10.72 -36.57
CA LEU A 18 9.67 -9.69 -35.78
C LEU A 18 8.72 -8.66 -35.17
N ALA A 19 7.70 -8.22 -35.91
CA ALA A 19 6.70 -7.28 -35.40
C ALA A 19 5.88 -7.88 -34.24
N ILE A 20 5.52 -9.16 -34.32
CA ILE A 20 4.80 -9.88 -33.25
C ILE A 20 5.68 -10.01 -32.00
N VAL A 21 6.96 -10.35 -32.16
CA VAL A 21 7.92 -10.43 -31.02
C VAL A 21 8.14 -9.06 -30.37
N ALA A 22 8.23 -7.99 -31.17
CA ALA A 22 8.37 -6.63 -30.66
C ALA A 22 7.12 -6.16 -29.90
N LEU A 23 5.92 -6.46 -30.39
CA LEU A 23 4.67 -6.16 -29.67
C LEU A 23 4.56 -6.98 -28.38
N ALA A 24 4.94 -8.26 -28.39
CA ALA A 24 4.90 -9.12 -27.21
C ALA A 24 5.87 -8.66 -26.10
N ALA A 25 7.05 -8.17 -26.48
CA ALA A 25 8.04 -7.65 -25.53
C ALA A 25 7.61 -6.34 -24.83
N GLY A 26 6.70 -5.57 -25.43
CA GLY A 26 6.12 -4.37 -24.82
C GLY A 26 4.85 -4.62 -23.99
N CYS A 27 4.19 -5.77 -24.18
CA CYS A 27 2.92 -6.11 -23.53
C CYS A 27 3.12 -6.83 -22.17
N VAL A 28 4.27 -7.48 -21.97
CA VAL A 28 4.66 -7.98 -20.66
C VAL A 28 5.43 -6.86 -19.97
N PRO A 29 4.92 -6.25 -18.87
CA PRO A 29 5.75 -5.42 -18.04
C PRO A 29 6.81 -6.35 -17.46
N ILE A 30 7.97 -6.42 -18.11
CA ILE A 30 9.20 -6.83 -17.46
C ILE A 30 9.30 -5.80 -16.33
N SER A 31 9.03 -6.27 -15.12
CA SER A 31 9.09 -5.53 -13.85
C SER A 31 10.42 -5.79 -13.14
N PRO A 32 11.61 -5.73 -13.79
CA PRO A 32 12.86 -6.18 -13.22
C PRO A 32 13.25 -5.29 -12.05
N ARG A 33 12.75 -4.04 -12.02
CA ARG A 33 12.90 -3.13 -10.89
C ARG A 33 11.95 -3.44 -9.73
N LEU A 34 10.72 -3.88 -10.02
CA LEU A 34 9.73 -4.24 -9.01
C LEU A 34 10.10 -5.56 -8.35
N ASP A 35 10.41 -6.58 -9.15
CA ASP A 35 10.78 -7.92 -8.67
C ASP A 35 12.15 -7.92 -7.96
N ALA A 36 13.13 -7.16 -8.45
CA ALA A 36 14.45 -7.10 -7.81
C ALA A 36 14.45 -6.40 -6.44
N ARG A 37 13.45 -5.56 -6.14
CA ARG A 37 13.37 -4.77 -4.90
C ARG A 37 12.10 -4.99 -4.11
N PHE A 38 11.29 -5.99 -4.48
CA PHE A 38 10.04 -6.28 -3.81
C PHE A 38 10.23 -6.54 -2.31
N GLY A 39 11.24 -7.34 -1.95
CA GLY A 39 11.57 -7.61 -0.54
C GLY A 39 11.93 -6.37 0.26
N GLU A 40 12.66 -5.42 -0.35
CA GLU A 40 13.01 -4.14 0.27
C GLU A 40 11.77 -3.27 0.47
N ALA A 41 10.92 -3.15 -0.56
CA ALA A 41 9.67 -2.40 -0.49
C ALA A 41 8.73 -2.93 0.61
N VAL A 42 8.58 -4.26 0.72
CA VAL A 42 7.78 -4.90 1.78
C VAL A 42 8.40 -4.67 3.16
N SER A 43 9.73 -4.74 3.28
CA SER A 43 10.42 -4.46 4.54
C SER A 43 10.17 -3.02 5.01
N ILE A 44 10.27 -2.05 4.10
CA ILE A 44 10.00 -0.63 4.38
C ILE A 44 8.53 -0.43 4.77
N ALA A 45 7.60 -0.98 4.00
CA ALA A 45 6.17 -0.87 4.29
C ALA A 45 5.84 -1.46 5.67
N LYS A 46 6.40 -2.63 5.99
CA LYS A 46 6.25 -3.26 7.29
C LYS A 46 6.82 -2.38 8.40
N ALA A 47 8.01 -1.81 8.21
CA ALA A 47 8.62 -0.91 9.19
C ALA A 47 7.75 0.33 9.44
N GLN A 48 7.16 0.91 8.40
CA GLN A 48 6.25 2.05 8.52
C GLN A 48 4.92 1.72 9.21
N GLN A 49 4.43 0.48 9.05
CA GLN A 49 3.20 -0.01 9.69
C GLN A 49 3.43 -0.58 11.09
N THR A 50 4.67 -0.81 11.49
CA THR A 50 5.01 -1.39 12.79
C THR A 50 5.11 -0.30 13.85
N ILE A 51 4.10 -0.21 14.72
CA ILE A 51 4.05 0.78 15.81
C ILE A 51 5.17 0.55 16.84
N ASN A 52 5.47 -0.71 17.17
CA ASN A 52 6.51 -1.06 18.13
C ASN A 52 7.31 -2.28 17.65
N PRO A 53 8.52 -2.09 17.08
CA PRO A 53 9.35 -3.20 16.60
C PRO A 53 9.94 -4.06 17.72
N GLN A 54 10.04 -3.54 18.95
CA GLN A 54 10.61 -4.26 20.10
C GLN A 54 9.54 -4.98 20.94
N ALA A 55 8.27 -5.00 20.49
CA ALA A 55 7.16 -5.57 21.25
C ALA A 55 7.38 -7.04 21.64
N SER A 56 8.08 -7.82 20.81
CA SER A 56 8.39 -9.24 21.09
C SER A 56 9.36 -9.44 22.26
N LEU A 57 10.14 -8.44 22.63
CA LEU A 57 11.09 -8.52 23.74
C LEU A 57 10.43 -8.14 25.08
N ASN A 58 9.22 -7.58 25.04
CA ASN A 58 8.50 -7.21 26.25
C ASN A 58 7.96 -8.47 26.93
N THR A 59 8.45 -8.74 28.14
CA THR A 59 7.99 -9.85 28.99
C THR A 59 6.95 -9.41 30.03
N GLU A 60 6.59 -8.13 30.06
CA GLU A 60 5.55 -7.63 30.94
C GLU A 60 4.22 -8.36 30.66
N PRO A 61 3.47 -8.74 31.71
CA PRO A 61 2.14 -9.29 31.54
C PRO A 61 1.22 -8.30 30.82
N VAL A 62 0.41 -8.79 29.88
CA VAL A 62 -0.61 -7.98 29.20
C VAL A 62 -1.61 -7.48 30.25
N LYS A 63 -1.59 -6.18 30.53
CA LYS A 63 -2.64 -5.51 31.30
C LYS A 63 -3.85 -5.41 30.39
N GLY A 64 -4.84 -6.27 30.58
CA GLY A 64 -6.06 -6.32 29.77
C GLY A 64 -6.87 -5.02 29.82
N ILE A 65 -8.08 -5.08 29.28
CA ILE A 65 -9.00 -3.93 29.28
C ILE A 65 -9.58 -3.75 30.70
N ASN A 66 -9.58 -2.52 31.23
CA ASN A 66 -10.23 -2.23 32.50
C ASN A 66 -11.77 -2.24 32.35
N GLY A 67 -12.53 -2.50 33.42
CA GLY A 67 -13.99 -2.65 33.33
C GLY A 67 -14.70 -1.42 32.74
N GLN A 68 -14.30 -0.21 33.15
CA GLN A 68 -14.88 1.05 32.68
C GLN A 68 -14.64 1.27 31.18
N ALA A 69 -13.45 0.91 30.69
CA ALA A 69 -13.12 0.94 29.28
C ALA A 69 -13.93 -0.11 28.50
N GLY A 70 -14.15 -1.29 29.08
CA GLY A 70 -15.05 -2.31 28.53
C GLY A 70 -16.48 -1.78 28.34
N ASP A 71 -17.04 -1.17 29.39
CA ASP A 71 -18.38 -0.57 29.34
C ASP A 71 -18.45 0.53 28.27
N ALA A 72 -17.48 1.43 28.24
CA ALA A 72 -17.39 2.48 27.24
C ALA A 72 -17.30 1.92 25.80
N ILE A 73 -16.60 0.81 25.57
CA ILE A 73 -16.52 0.15 24.26
C ILE A 73 -17.90 -0.32 23.82
N PHE A 74 -18.64 -1.01 24.70
CA PHE A 74 -19.98 -1.51 24.38
C PHE A 74 -20.98 -0.38 24.15
N ASP A 75 -20.90 0.69 24.94
CA ASP A 75 -21.76 1.86 24.76
C ASP A 75 -21.46 2.57 23.44
N ASN A 76 -20.20 2.80 23.10
CA ASN A 76 -19.82 3.37 21.80
C ASN A 76 -20.25 2.48 20.63
N TYR A 77 -20.10 1.15 20.77
CA TYR A 77 -20.55 0.20 19.75
C TYR A 77 -22.05 0.33 19.51
N ARG A 78 -22.88 0.26 20.57
CA ARG A 78 -24.33 0.43 20.46
C ARG A 78 -24.71 1.81 19.91
N ASN A 79 -24.01 2.85 20.34
CA ASN A 79 -24.24 4.22 19.90
C ASN A 79 -23.98 4.37 18.41
N SER A 80 -22.95 3.71 17.86
CA SER A 80 -22.63 3.79 16.43
C SER A 80 -23.76 3.31 15.51
N PHE A 81 -24.62 2.40 15.96
CA PHE A 81 -25.81 1.97 15.21
C PHE A 81 -27.01 2.90 15.39
N ARG A 82 -27.11 3.56 16.55
CA ARG A 82 -28.19 4.52 16.84
C ARG A 82 -27.94 5.87 16.17
N HIS A 83 -26.68 6.28 16.14
CA HIS A 83 -26.18 7.51 15.55
C HIS A 83 -25.04 7.17 14.60
N PRO A 84 -25.33 6.62 13.41
CA PRO A 84 -24.31 6.36 12.42
C PRO A 84 -23.58 7.67 12.11
N ALA A 85 -22.26 7.64 12.30
CA ALA A 85 -21.42 8.77 11.94
C ALA A 85 -21.69 9.13 10.48
N ALA A 86 -21.81 10.43 10.19
CA ALA A 86 -21.96 10.89 8.82
C ALA A 86 -20.85 10.25 7.97
N PRO A 87 -21.16 9.75 6.77
CA PRO A 87 -20.16 9.11 5.93
C PRO A 87 -18.98 10.06 5.78
N LEU A 88 -17.78 9.57 6.09
CA LEU A 88 -16.54 10.34 5.99
C LEU A 88 -16.37 10.78 4.54
N ARG A 89 -16.86 11.98 4.22
CA ARG A 89 -16.61 12.62 2.93
C ARG A 89 -15.15 13.07 2.95
N SER A 90 -14.29 12.25 2.38
CA SER A 90 -12.94 12.60 1.93
C SER A 90 -11.97 13.09 3.02
N LEU A 91 -11.48 12.19 3.88
CA LEU A 91 -10.29 12.47 4.71
C LEU A 91 -9.27 11.31 4.73
N VAL A 92 -9.20 10.56 3.63
CA VAL A 92 -8.05 9.70 3.36
C VAL A 92 -7.30 10.31 2.20
N ASN A 93 -6.45 11.30 2.50
CA ASN A 93 -5.46 11.81 1.56
C ASN A 93 -4.28 10.83 1.48
N VAL A 94 -4.57 9.60 1.02
CA VAL A 94 -3.54 8.62 0.68
C VAL A 94 -3.07 8.98 -0.73
N GLY A 95 -2.12 9.91 -0.82
CA GLY A 95 -1.49 10.24 -2.10
C GLY A 95 -0.82 11.60 -2.28
N THR A 96 -0.92 12.59 -1.38
CA THR A 96 -0.16 13.85 -1.58
C THR A 96 1.20 13.81 -0.89
N THR A 97 2.13 13.05 -1.45
CA THR A 97 3.56 13.33 -1.29
C THR A 97 3.90 14.57 -2.11
N GLY A 98 4.29 15.65 -1.43
CA GLY A 98 5.00 16.78 -2.04
C GLY A 98 4.24 18.11 -2.02
N GLY A 99 4.30 18.81 -0.91
CA GLY A 99 3.84 20.20 -0.82
C GLY A 99 3.90 20.72 0.60
N SER A 100 5.03 21.35 0.95
CA SER A 100 5.26 22.04 2.21
C SER A 100 4.08 22.95 2.58
N GLY A 101 3.36 22.60 3.65
CA GLY A 101 2.31 23.43 4.24
C GLY A 101 2.89 24.27 5.38
N GLY A 102 3.47 25.41 5.03
CA GLY A 102 3.62 26.52 5.98
C GLY A 102 2.25 27.10 6.27
N GLY A 103 1.84 27.10 7.54
CA GLY A 103 0.53 27.59 7.97
C GLY A 103 0.53 27.91 9.46
N VAL A 104 0.82 29.17 9.76
CA VAL A 104 0.82 29.84 11.06
C VAL A 104 -0.62 30.03 11.59
N GLY A 105 -0.80 29.99 12.92
CA GLY A 105 -1.98 30.53 13.62
C GLY A 105 -2.25 29.84 14.96
N SER A 106 -1.52 30.19 16.03
CA SER A 106 -1.94 31.14 17.09
C SER A 106 -3.08 30.64 18.00
N GLY A 107 -2.75 30.33 19.26
CA GLY A 107 -3.69 29.99 20.33
C GLY A 107 -3.00 29.96 21.69
N GLN A 108 -2.61 31.15 22.15
CA GLN A 108 -1.96 31.44 23.43
C GLN A 108 -2.94 31.27 24.61
N GLY A 109 -2.48 30.56 25.65
CA GLY A 109 -2.77 30.68 27.10
C GLY A 109 -4.17 31.05 27.61
N SER A 110 -4.64 30.33 28.63
CA SER A 110 -4.71 30.92 29.98
C SER A 110 -5.05 29.88 31.04
N SER A 111 -4.26 29.92 32.11
CA SER A 111 -4.57 29.41 33.44
C SER A 111 -5.80 30.13 34.02
N GLY A 112 -6.62 29.48 34.85
CA GLY A 112 -7.68 30.15 35.58
C GLY A 112 -8.69 29.24 36.29
N ASN A 113 -8.41 29.00 37.58
CA ASN A 113 -9.25 28.50 38.69
C ASN A 113 -9.74 27.05 38.67
#